data_AF-A0A3N5RWJ5-F1
#
_entry.id   AF-A0A3N5RWJ5-F1
#
_cell.length_a   1.000
_cell.length_b   1.000
_cell.length_c   1.000
_cell.angle_alpha   90.00
_cell.angle_beta   90.00
_cell.angle_gamma   90.00
#
_symmetry.space_group_name_H-M   'P 1'
#
loop_
_entity.id
_entity.type
_entity.pdbx_description
1 polymer ?
#
loop_
_entity_poly.entity_id
_entity_poly.type
_entity_poly.pdbx_seq_one_letter_code
_entity_poly.pdbx_strand_id
1 'polypeptide(L)'
;MNTKVTGTLNSTPNTTFTLEFYSNAECDPFGYGEGETFQAVTSIAAVSTDANGDAAFAFQFVDKIPAGQFLTATATDSNGNTSEFSACVAIGGPAAPLTVTTTADSGPGSLRQAILDAKATPCHALIEFNISGTGPFTIAPESPLPEITDPVAIDGLNQPGANCDSWPPTLMIEISGENAGDAANGLYITAGDSAVRGLVINRFSHDGIWLQSGGGNVIQCNFIGTDVTGASALGNNDTGIYIRAGSQQNLIGSSIRISDRNLISGNAGAGLAISGMGTDHNTIVGNWIGTDVGGTLPISNGLYGVLISDGAAHNLIGGVYPGYQYSSPSGSVEIHPGANIIAFSTWQGVWIADGGAGNTVRRNVIHSNGYLGLDLGPSGVMPNDPGDTDEGANNLQNYPEISSVLPTSVQGTLNSIPNTTFVLDFYRQEICDSSHYGEGEIPLDTTTTALVTTDVNGNAAFSFEFTTPVSGFVTATATAPDGSTSEFSACR
;
A
#
# COMPACT_ATOMS: atom_id res chain seq x y z
N MET A 1 17.06 1.77 2.36
CA MET A 1 17.02 0.81 1.22
C MET A 1 17.75 -0.45 1.63
N ASN A 2 17.09 -1.59 1.54
CA ASN A 2 17.69 -2.90 1.77
C ASN A 2 18.37 -3.38 0.48
N THR A 3 19.33 -4.30 0.60
CA THR A 3 19.98 -4.89 -0.59
C THR A 3 19.02 -5.90 -1.23
N LYS A 4 18.80 -5.80 -2.54
CA LYS A 4 18.04 -6.77 -3.34
C LYS A 4 19.00 -7.55 -4.24
N VAL A 5 18.75 -8.85 -4.41
CA VAL A 5 19.48 -9.73 -5.33
C VAL A 5 18.49 -10.40 -6.26
N THR A 6 18.80 -10.45 -7.55
CA THR A 6 18.03 -11.16 -8.57
C THR A 6 18.94 -12.07 -9.36
N GLY A 7 18.44 -13.22 -9.80
CA GLY A 7 19.24 -14.15 -10.59
C GLY A 7 18.42 -15.29 -11.16
N THR A 8 19.12 -16.24 -11.76
CA THR A 8 18.55 -17.46 -12.32
C THR A 8 19.31 -18.69 -11.82
N LEU A 9 18.60 -19.80 -11.70
CA LEU A 9 19.15 -21.12 -11.41
C LEU A 9 18.75 -22.06 -12.55
N ASN A 10 19.74 -22.70 -13.18
CA ASN A 10 19.52 -23.86 -14.04
C ASN A 10 20.07 -25.09 -13.33
N SER A 11 19.21 -26.03 -12.98
CA SER A 11 19.56 -27.23 -12.21
C SER A 11 18.59 -28.38 -12.51
N THR A 12 18.56 -29.41 -11.66
CA THR A 12 17.68 -30.59 -11.84
C THR A 12 16.22 -30.15 -12.01
N PRO A 13 15.50 -30.59 -13.07
CA PRO A 13 14.11 -30.20 -13.32
C PRO A 13 13.14 -30.55 -12.18
N ASN A 14 12.09 -29.73 -12.04
CA ASN A 14 11.03 -29.89 -11.04
C ASN A 14 11.54 -30.14 -9.62
N THR A 15 12.66 -29.53 -9.26
CA THR A 15 13.34 -29.74 -7.97
C THR A 15 13.43 -28.42 -7.22
N THR A 16 13.21 -28.48 -5.92
CA THR A 16 13.33 -27.32 -5.02
C THR A 16 14.71 -27.26 -4.42
N PHE A 17 15.33 -26.07 -4.49
CA PHE A 17 16.64 -25.77 -3.95
C PHE A 17 16.53 -24.68 -2.88
N THR A 18 17.30 -24.80 -1.81
CA THR A 18 17.53 -23.69 -0.87
C THR A 18 18.71 -22.88 -1.37
N LEU A 19 18.54 -21.56 -1.49
CA LEU A 19 19.63 -20.65 -1.81
C LEU A 19 20.18 -19.98 -0.56
N GLU A 20 21.49 -20.04 -0.38
CA GLU A 20 22.22 -19.40 0.71
C GLU A 20 23.14 -18.32 0.14
N PHE A 21 23.08 -17.11 0.69
CA PHE A 21 23.83 -15.95 0.20
C PHE A 21 24.91 -15.54 1.17
N TYR A 22 26.05 -15.13 0.63
CA TYR A 22 27.21 -14.72 1.40
C TYR A 22 27.76 -13.43 0.83
N SER A 23 28.07 -12.49 1.73
CA SER A 23 28.80 -11.29 1.37
C SER A 23 30.29 -11.47 1.65
N ASN A 24 31.11 -10.83 0.81
CA ASN A 24 32.57 -10.94 0.80
C ASN A 24 33.18 -9.55 0.64
N ALA A 25 34.30 -9.27 1.31
CA ALA A 25 35.03 -8.03 1.15
C ALA A 25 35.68 -7.90 -0.25
N GLU A 26 36.14 -9.01 -0.83
CA GLU A 26 36.75 -9.10 -2.15
C GLU A 26 36.25 -10.36 -2.88
N CYS A 27 36.31 -10.37 -4.21
CA CYS A 27 36.12 -11.60 -4.98
C CYS A 27 37.40 -12.42 -4.99
N ASP A 28 37.28 -13.75 -4.98
CA ASP A 28 38.40 -14.63 -5.32
C ASP A 28 38.95 -14.31 -6.73
N PRO A 29 40.27 -14.38 -6.95
CA PRO A 29 40.91 -14.09 -8.24
C PRO A 29 40.39 -14.89 -9.44
N PHE A 30 39.74 -16.04 -9.23
CA PHE A 30 39.14 -16.85 -10.29
C PHE A 30 37.70 -16.44 -10.63
N GLY A 31 37.11 -15.48 -9.90
CA GLY A 31 35.77 -14.93 -10.15
C GLY A 31 34.61 -15.78 -9.60
N TYR A 32 34.93 -16.90 -8.95
CA TYR A 32 33.99 -17.82 -8.29
C TYR A 32 34.55 -18.14 -6.90
N GLY A 33 33.72 -18.02 -5.85
CA GLY A 33 34.11 -18.30 -4.46
C GLY A 33 34.49 -17.05 -3.67
N GLU A 34 33.84 -16.81 -2.53
CA GLU A 34 34.09 -17.29 -1.17
C GLU A 34 32.75 -17.09 -0.42
N GLY A 35 32.67 -17.50 0.86
CA GLY A 35 31.51 -17.20 1.70
C GLY A 35 31.96 -16.66 3.04
N GLU A 36 32.34 -15.37 3.10
CA GLU A 36 32.88 -14.76 4.31
C GLU A 36 31.81 -14.53 5.38
N THR A 37 30.70 -13.87 5.02
CA THR A 37 29.61 -13.56 5.94
C THR A 37 28.27 -14.05 5.38
N PHE A 38 27.62 -14.98 6.07
CA PHE A 38 26.27 -15.43 5.70
C PHE A 38 25.26 -14.29 5.86
N GLN A 39 24.41 -14.11 4.86
CA GLN A 39 23.44 -13.02 4.80
C GLN A 39 22.02 -13.56 4.97
N ALA A 40 21.33 -13.10 6.02
CA ALA A 40 19.95 -13.46 6.26
C ALA A 40 19.01 -12.73 5.28
N VAL A 41 18.28 -13.51 4.49
CA VAL A 41 17.18 -13.04 3.66
C VAL A 41 15.88 -13.00 4.46
N THR A 42 14.95 -12.11 4.09
CA THR A 42 13.65 -11.94 4.78
C THR A 42 12.76 -13.20 4.72
N SER A 43 13.08 -14.11 3.80
CA SER A 43 12.48 -15.45 3.67
C SER A 43 13.54 -16.44 3.19
N ILE A 44 13.79 -17.53 3.91
CA ILE A 44 14.62 -18.64 3.42
C ILE A 44 13.93 -19.20 2.19
N ALA A 45 14.56 -19.04 1.03
CA ALA A 45 13.90 -19.25 -0.24
C ALA A 45 14.18 -20.62 -0.82
N ALA A 46 13.14 -21.45 -0.80
CA ALA A 46 12.99 -22.55 -1.72
C ALA A 46 12.76 -22.00 -3.13
N VAL A 47 13.70 -22.24 -4.06
CA VAL A 47 13.58 -21.95 -5.49
C VAL A 47 13.30 -23.26 -6.22
N SER A 48 12.15 -23.35 -6.87
CA SER A 48 11.76 -24.53 -7.65
C SER A 48 12.03 -24.32 -9.13
N THR A 49 12.78 -25.25 -9.73
CA THR A 49 13.01 -25.29 -11.18
C THR A 49 11.80 -25.82 -11.93
N ASP A 50 11.61 -25.36 -13.15
CA ASP A 50 10.57 -25.84 -14.06
C ASP A 50 10.89 -27.21 -14.67
N ALA A 51 10.08 -27.65 -15.63
CA ALA A 51 10.29 -28.92 -16.32
C ALA A 51 11.56 -28.97 -17.20
N ASN A 52 12.17 -27.82 -17.51
CA ASN A 52 13.44 -27.69 -18.22
C ASN A 52 14.64 -27.54 -17.27
N GLY A 53 14.39 -27.34 -15.97
CA GLY A 53 15.45 -27.10 -14.98
C GLY A 53 15.70 -25.63 -14.67
N ASP A 54 14.92 -24.71 -15.24
CA ASP A 54 15.13 -23.27 -15.10
C ASP A 54 14.28 -22.67 -13.99
N ALA A 55 14.85 -21.72 -13.24
CA ALA A 55 14.16 -20.88 -12.29
C ALA A 55 14.73 -19.46 -12.29
N ALA A 56 13.88 -18.45 -12.17
CA ALA A 56 14.29 -17.10 -11.82
C ALA A 56 13.99 -16.83 -10.34
N PHE A 57 14.79 -16.00 -9.68
CA PHE A 57 14.59 -15.64 -8.28
C PHE A 57 14.90 -14.18 -8.01
N ALA A 58 14.28 -13.63 -6.96
CA ALA A 58 14.52 -12.31 -6.44
C ALA A 58 14.38 -12.33 -4.91
N PHE A 59 15.39 -11.86 -4.17
CA PHE A 59 15.38 -11.78 -2.71
C PHE A 59 15.76 -10.40 -2.20
N GLN A 60 15.27 -10.09 -1.01
CA GLN A 60 15.63 -8.91 -0.25
C GLN A 60 16.28 -9.33 1.06
N PHE A 61 17.40 -8.70 1.39
CA PHE A 61 18.08 -8.93 2.65
C PHE A 61 17.39 -8.18 3.80
N VAL A 62 17.41 -8.77 4.99
CA VAL A 62 16.90 -8.13 6.22
C VAL A 62 17.73 -6.89 6.52
N ASP A 63 19.05 -7.04 6.46
CA ASP A 63 20.02 -5.98 6.65
C ASP A 63 20.59 -5.48 5.32
N LYS A 64 20.92 -4.19 5.27
CA LYS A 64 21.62 -3.61 4.12
C LYS A 64 23.05 -4.16 4.08
N ILE A 65 23.40 -4.83 2.98
CA ILE A 65 24.78 -5.21 2.70
C ILE A 65 25.49 -3.99 2.09
N PRO A 66 26.64 -3.55 2.64
CA PRO A 66 27.35 -2.37 2.17
C PRO A 66 27.74 -2.43 0.68
N ALA A 67 27.64 -1.28 0.01
CA ALA A 67 28.19 -1.09 -1.32
C ALA A 67 29.70 -1.36 -1.34
N GLY A 68 30.19 -2.00 -2.40
CA GLY A 68 31.60 -2.38 -2.54
C GLY A 68 31.96 -3.73 -1.91
N GLN A 69 31.04 -4.38 -1.20
CA GLN A 69 31.13 -5.83 -0.97
C GLN A 69 30.70 -6.60 -2.22
N PHE A 70 30.85 -7.92 -2.17
CA PHE A 70 30.48 -8.81 -3.25
C PHE A 70 29.58 -9.93 -2.73
N LEU A 71 28.58 -10.32 -3.51
CA LEU A 71 27.69 -11.43 -3.21
C LEU A 71 28.07 -12.68 -4.00
N THR A 72 28.02 -13.81 -3.31
CA THR A 72 28.05 -15.17 -3.85
C THR A 72 26.88 -15.95 -3.26
N ALA A 73 26.51 -17.05 -3.91
CA ALA A 73 25.46 -17.93 -3.41
C ALA A 73 25.76 -19.41 -3.66
N THR A 74 25.18 -20.28 -2.85
CA THR A 74 25.11 -21.73 -3.08
C THR A 74 23.66 -22.18 -3.24
N ALA A 75 23.47 -23.32 -3.91
CA ALA A 75 22.17 -23.98 -4.04
C ALA A 75 22.23 -25.40 -3.46
N THR A 76 21.33 -25.69 -2.51
CA THR A 76 21.25 -27.00 -1.84
C THR A 76 19.93 -27.70 -2.14
N ASP A 77 19.97 -28.90 -2.68
CA ASP A 77 18.77 -29.70 -2.97
C ASP A 77 18.15 -30.35 -1.72
N SER A 78 16.98 -30.98 -1.87
CA SER A 78 16.28 -31.64 -0.76
C SER A 78 17.01 -32.86 -0.18
N ASN A 79 18.02 -33.40 -0.88
CA ASN A 79 18.86 -34.50 -0.40
C ASN A 79 20.12 -34.00 0.31
N GLY A 80 20.31 -32.67 0.38
CA GLY A 80 21.48 -32.04 1.00
C GLY A 80 22.70 -31.96 0.09
N ASN A 81 22.54 -32.10 -1.24
CA ASN A 81 23.63 -31.85 -2.18
C ASN A 81 23.73 -30.35 -2.45
N THR A 82 24.89 -29.76 -2.16
CA THR A 82 25.14 -28.32 -2.30
C THR A 82 26.08 -28.05 -3.47
N SER A 83 25.78 -27.03 -4.28
CA SER A 83 26.63 -26.54 -5.37
C SER A 83 27.90 -25.86 -4.87
N GLU A 84 28.84 -25.62 -5.77
CA GLU A 84 29.86 -24.60 -5.58
C GLU A 84 29.25 -23.19 -5.47
N PHE A 85 30.05 -22.22 -5.02
CA PHE A 85 29.65 -20.82 -5.04
C PHE A 85 29.44 -20.31 -6.46
N SER A 86 28.41 -19.47 -6.63
CA SER A 86 28.15 -18.72 -7.85
C SER A 86 29.32 -17.81 -8.23
N ALA A 87 29.24 -17.25 -9.44
CA ALA A 87 30.08 -16.12 -9.80
C ALA A 87 29.91 -15.00 -8.77
N CYS A 88 31.02 -14.36 -8.45
CA CYS A 88 31.07 -13.26 -7.50
C CYS A 88 30.55 -11.97 -8.17
N VAL A 89 29.54 -11.35 -7.58
CA VAL A 89 28.90 -10.15 -8.12
C VAL A 89 29.13 -8.99 -7.15
N ALA A 90 29.74 -7.92 -7.65
CA ALA A 90 29.89 -6.69 -6.88
C ALA A 90 28.52 -6.16 -6.50
N ILE A 91 28.33 -5.87 -5.21
CA ILE A 91 27.22 -5.07 -4.74
C ILE A 91 27.52 -3.66 -5.20
N GLY A 92 26.97 -3.32 -6.36
CA GLY A 92 26.98 -1.96 -6.85
C GLY A 92 26.50 -1.05 -5.73
N GLY A 93 27.29 -0.01 -5.42
CA GLY A 93 26.69 1.13 -4.75
C GLY A 93 25.54 1.65 -5.60
N PRO A 94 24.58 2.39 -5.02
CA PRO A 94 23.71 3.19 -5.87
C PRO A 94 24.63 3.96 -6.82
N ALA A 95 24.30 3.96 -8.11
CA ALA A 95 24.91 4.90 -9.02
C ALA A 95 24.89 6.29 -8.37
N ALA A 96 25.91 7.11 -8.60
CA ALA A 96 25.96 8.46 -8.02
C ALA A 96 24.58 9.13 -8.20
N PRO A 97 24.00 9.70 -7.14
CA PRO A 97 22.61 10.13 -7.19
C PRO A 97 22.43 11.19 -8.27
N LEU A 98 21.37 11.03 -9.05
CA LEU A 98 20.94 11.97 -10.06
C LEU A 98 20.32 13.17 -9.32
N THR A 99 21.13 14.20 -9.09
CA THR A 99 20.73 15.32 -8.23
C THR A 99 19.98 16.38 -9.04
N VAL A 100 18.72 16.62 -8.67
CA VAL A 100 17.92 17.75 -9.13
C VAL A 100 18.36 19.02 -8.40
N THR A 101 18.81 20.02 -9.15
CA THR A 101 19.39 21.28 -8.63
C THR A 101 18.66 22.53 -9.10
N THR A 102 17.67 22.38 -9.99
CA THR A 102 16.88 23.49 -10.53
C THR A 102 15.40 23.11 -10.66
N THR A 103 14.53 24.12 -10.63
CA THR A 103 13.09 24.00 -10.90
C THR A 103 12.72 24.12 -12.38
N ALA A 104 13.71 24.31 -13.26
CA ALA A 104 13.48 24.36 -14.70
C ALA A 104 12.86 23.04 -15.21
N ASP A 105 11.96 23.14 -16.20
CA ASP A 105 11.29 21.98 -16.80
C ASP A 105 12.29 20.97 -17.41
N SER A 106 13.37 21.46 -18.03
CA SER A 106 14.31 20.62 -18.79
C SER A 106 15.75 21.12 -18.70
N GLY A 107 16.67 20.30 -19.21
CA GLY A 107 18.10 20.56 -19.21
C GLY A 107 18.82 20.04 -17.96
N PRO A 108 20.16 20.16 -17.90
CA PRO A 108 20.97 19.62 -16.81
C PRO A 108 20.48 20.06 -15.42
N GLY A 109 20.32 19.11 -14.51
CA GLY A 109 19.88 19.35 -13.14
C GLY A 109 18.36 19.49 -12.95
N SER A 110 17.54 19.39 -14.01
CA SER A 110 16.08 19.32 -13.89
C SER A 110 15.60 17.91 -13.50
N LEU A 111 14.41 17.80 -12.91
CA LEU A 111 13.77 16.51 -12.64
C LEU A 111 13.55 15.69 -13.93
N ARG A 112 13.11 16.35 -15.00
CA ARG A 112 12.95 15.69 -16.31
C ARG A 112 14.24 15.06 -16.79
N GLN A 113 15.36 15.78 -16.69
CA GLN A 113 16.66 15.23 -17.09
C GLN A 113 17.09 14.09 -16.16
N ALA A 114 16.86 14.20 -14.85
CA ALA A 114 17.15 13.11 -13.91
C ALA A 114 16.35 11.83 -14.21
N ILE A 115 15.07 11.95 -14.60
CA ILE A 115 14.27 10.79 -15.03
C ILE A 115 14.81 10.18 -16.33
N LEU A 116 15.25 10.99 -17.28
CA LEU A 116 15.87 10.48 -18.52
C LEU A 116 17.19 9.78 -18.24
N ASP A 117 18.02 10.34 -17.36
CA ASP A 117 19.32 9.78 -16.99
C ASP A 117 19.17 8.48 -16.17
N ALA A 118 18.09 8.34 -15.40
CA ALA A 118 17.78 7.11 -14.68
C ALA A 118 17.66 5.90 -15.62
N LYS A 119 17.10 6.08 -16.82
CA LYS A 119 17.00 5.02 -17.85
C LYS A 119 18.35 4.54 -18.37
N ALA A 120 19.37 5.39 -18.29
CA ALA A 120 20.71 5.06 -18.72
C ALA A 120 21.56 4.41 -17.62
N THR A 121 20.99 4.19 -16.43
CA THR A 121 21.71 3.69 -15.26
C THR A 121 21.58 2.17 -15.14
N PRO A 122 22.69 1.39 -15.07
CA PRO A 122 22.64 -0.08 -15.04
C PRO A 122 22.07 -0.70 -13.74
N CYS A 123 21.65 0.11 -12.77
CA CYS A 123 21.15 -0.28 -11.45
C CYS A 123 20.07 0.72 -11.00
N HIS A 124 19.26 0.34 -10.01
CA HIS A 124 18.25 1.19 -9.36
C HIS A 124 18.76 2.62 -9.17
N ALA A 125 18.25 3.56 -9.99
CA ALA A 125 18.71 4.94 -9.95
C ALA A 125 18.15 5.64 -8.71
N LEU A 126 18.92 6.54 -8.11
CA LEU A 126 18.47 7.39 -7.01
C LEU A 126 18.43 8.84 -7.49
N ILE A 127 17.24 9.43 -7.51
CA ILE A 127 17.00 10.84 -7.78
C ILE A 127 16.84 11.55 -6.43
N GLU A 128 17.71 12.53 -6.17
CA GLU A 128 17.68 13.36 -4.96
C GLU A 128 17.54 14.83 -5.34
N PHE A 129 17.24 15.68 -4.35
CA PHE A 129 17.04 17.12 -4.57
C PHE A 129 18.02 17.93 -3.72
N ASN A 130 18.64 18.94 -4.34
CA ASN A 130 19.46 19.94 -3.69
C ASN A 130 19.35 21.29 -4.43
N ILE A 131 18.11 21.77 -4.54
CA ILE A 131 17.80 23.05 -5.17
C ILE A 131 18.23 24.17 -4.22
N SER A 132 18.99 25.14 -4.75
CA SER A 132 19.50 26.26 -3.97
C SER A 132 18.44 27.34 -3.74
N GLY A 133 18.46 27.97 -2.56
CA GLY A 133 17.56 29.06 -2.20
C GLY A 133 16.72 28.74 -0.96
N THR A 134 15.61 29.46 -0.81
CA THR A 134 14.62 29.22 0.25
C THR A 134 13.39 28.60 -0.39
N GLY A 135 13.09 27.35 -0.03
CA GLY A 135 11.89 26.66 -0.50
C GLY A 135 10.62 27.03 0.29
N PRO A 136 9.51 26.33 0.06
CA PRO A 136 9.37 25.16 -0.82
C PRO A 136 9.62 25.49 -2.29
N PHE A 137 10.11 24.51 -3.05
CA PHE A 137 10.48 24.63 -4.46
C PHE A 137 9.43 23.98 -5.34
N THR A 138 8.84 24.75 -6.25
CA THR A 138 7.89 24.24 -7.24
C THR A 138 8.57 23.96 -8.56
N ILE A 139 8.56 22.70 -8.98
CA ILE A 139 8.90 22.24 -10.32
C ILE A 139 7.59 22.24 -11.12
N ALA A 140 7.54 22.99 -12.22
CA ALA A 140 6.36 23.10 -13.06
C ALA A 140 6.68 22.56 -14.47
N PRO A 141 6.46 21.26 -14.74
CA PRO A 141 6.68 20.70 -16.07
C PRO A 141 5.84 21.43 -17.12
N GLU A 142 6.41 21.69 -18.29
CA GLU A 142 5.73 22.34 -19.44
C GLU A 142 5.12 21.32 -20.43
N SER A 143 5.29 20.03 -20.13
CA SER A 143 4.77 18.88 -20.86
C SER A 143 4.76 17.65 -19.93
N PRO A 144 4.11 16.52 -20.28
CA PRO A 144 4.15 15.33 -19.42
C PRO A 144 5.58 14.93 -19.09
N LEU A 145 5.84 14.56 -17.84
CA LEU A 145 7.16 14.04 -17.45
C LEU A 145 7.44 12.71 -18.19
N PRO A 146 8.71 12.37 -18.46
CA PRO A 146 9.03 11.12 -19.12
C PRO A 146 8.57 9.93 -18.28
N GLU A 147 8.07 8.89 -18.94
CA GLU A 147 7.72 7.61 -18.30
C GLU A 147 8.93 7.01 -17.58
N ILE A 148 8.73 6.51 -16.36
CA ILE A 148 9.72 5.82 -15.56
C ILE A 148 9.65 4.32 -15.89
N THR A 149 10.53 3.88 -16.77
CA THR A 149 10.58 2.51 -17.32
C THR A 149 11.54 1.58 -16.58
N ASP A 150 12.47 2.14 -15.80
CA ASP A 150 13.45 1.41 -15.01
C ASP A 150 13.29 1.74 -13.53
N PRO A 151 13.59 0.80 -12.60
CA PRO A 151 13.43 1.03 -11.17
C PRO A 151 14.18 2.29 -10.70
N VAL A 152 13.46 3.20 -10.04
CA VAL A 152 14.02 4.46 -9.54
C VAL A 152 13.53 4.75 -8.12
N ALA A 153 14.40 5.31 -7.29
CA ALA A 153 14.04 5.91 -6.02
C ALA A 153 14.06 7.43 -6.20
N ILE A 154 12.91 8.09 -6.03
CA ILE A 154 12.77 9.54 -6.05
C ILE A 154 12.58 10.01 -4.61
N ASP A 155 13.59 10.71 -4.10
CA ASP A 155 13.69 11.06 -2.69
C ASP A 155 13.75 12.57 -2.46
N GLY A 156 12.58 13.16 -2.22
CA GLY A 156 12.43 14.57 -1.86
C GLY A 156 12.95 14.93 -0.48
N LEU A 157 13.18 13.94 0.40
CA LEU A 157 13.61 14.19 1.79
C LEU A 157 15.10 14.58 1.89
N ASN A 158 15.88 14.38 0.82
CA ASN A 158 17.25 14.87 0.74
C ASN A 158 17.35 16.38 0.53
N GLN A 159 16.27 17.05 0.14
CA GLN A 159 16.25 18.51 0.02
C GLN A 159 16.41 19.15 1.41
N PRO A 160 17.39 20.06 1.60
CA PRO A 160 17.51 20.81 2.85
C PRO A 160 16.19 21.46 3.30
N GLY A 161 15.78 21.15 4.53
CA GLY A 161 14.54 21.62 5.15
C GLY A 161 13.39 20.60 5.10
N ALA A 162 13.49 19.56 4.27
CA ALA A 162 12.49 18.49 4.25
C ALA A 162 12.64 17.57 5.46
N ASN A 163 11.51 17.12 6.02
CA ASN A 163 11.49 16.23 7.17
C ASN A 163 10.19 15.42 7.19
N CYS A 164 10.31 14.11 7.37
CA CYS A 164 9.16 13.23 7.56
C CYS A 164 9.10 12.51 8.91
N ASP A 165 10.09 12.69 9.78
CA ASP A 165 10.19 11.99 11.08
C ASP A 165 9.03 12.35 12.05
N SER A 166 8.24 13.38 11.74
CA SER A 166 7.02 13.76 12.44
C SER A 166 5.87 14.04 11.48
N TRP A 167 4.64 13.84 11.95
CA TRP A 167 3.42 14.23 11.24
C TRP A 167 2.83 15.52 11.86
N PRO A 168 2.48 16.54 11.06
CA PRO A 168 2.65 16.62 9.60
C PRO A 168 4.13 16.74 9.17
N PRO A 169 4.50 16.17 8.01
CA PRO A 169 5.83 16.35 7.46
C PRO A 169 6.06 17.78 6.96
N THR A 170 7.33 18.16 6.87
CA THR A 170 7.75 19.34 6.08
C THR A 170 8.23 18.86 4.73
N LEU A 171 7.45 19.09 3.68
CA LEU A 171 7.82 18.73 2.31
C LEU A 171 8.31 19.97 1.55
N MET A 172 9.48 19.87 0.92
CA MET A 172 10.14 21.02 0.29
C MET A 172 10.06 21.02 -1.24
N ILE A 173 9.62 19.92 -1.85
CA ILE A 173 9.55 19.76 -3.30
C ILE A 173 8.10 19.57 -3.72
N GLU A 174 7.59 20.53 -4.50
CA GLU A 174 6.31 20.44 -5.17
C GLU A 174 6.52 20.18 -6.66
N ILE A 175 5.83 19.18 -7.21
CA ILE A 175 5.71 18.94 -8.64
C ILE A 175 4.28 19.35 -9.03
N SER A 176 4.17 20.47 -9.75
CA SER A 176 2.90 21.11 -10.11
C SER A 176 2.58 20.88 -11.58
N GLY A 177 1.50 20.16 -11.87
CA GLY A 177 1.04 19.83 -13.22
C GLY A 177 0.34 20.96 -13.99
N GLU A 178 0.19 22.15 -13.40
CA GLU A 178 -0.54 23.30 -13.98
C GLU A 178 -0.17 23.59 -15.45
N ASN A 179 1.10 23.39 -15.82
CA ASN A 179 1.60 23.65 -17.18
C ASN A 179 1.91 22.37 -17.97
N ALA A 180 1.63 21.18 -17.43
CA ALA A 180 2.09 19.92 -18.00
C ALA A 180 1.30 19.47 -19.25
N GLY A 181 0.19 20.15 -19.56
CA GLY A 181 -0.68 19.85 -20.71
C GLY A 181 -1.72 18.76 -20.43
N ASP A 182 -2.48 18.39 -21.45
CA ASP A 182 -3.58 17.42 -21.37
C ASP A 182 -3.07 15.99 -21.14
N ALA A 183 -3.85 15.17 -20.43
CA ALA A 183 -3.55 13.78 -20.09
C ALA A 183 -2.18 13.57 -19.41
N ALA A 184 -1.65 14.61 -18.77
CA ALA A 184 -0.39 14.56 -18.06
C ALA A 184 -0.61 13.98 -16.67
N ASN A 185 0.14 12.93 -16.35
CA ASN A 185 0.27 12.39 -15.00
C ASN A 185 1.47 13.03 -14.29
N GLY A 186 1.44 13.07 -12.96
CA GLY A 186 2.57 13.55 -12.18
C GLY A 186 3.79 12.65 -12.33
N LEU A 187 3.67 11.40 -11.89
CA LEU A 187 4.67 10.36 -12.12
C LEU A 187 4.02 9.15 -12.77
N TYR A 188 4.44 8.81 -13.98
CA TYR A 188 4.00 7.60 -14.67
C TYR A 188 5.09 6.54 -14.59
N ILE A 189 4.84 5.50 -13.79
CA ILE A 189 5.80 4.46 -13.43
C ILE A 189 5.32 3.13 -14.03
N THR A 190 6.05 2.66 -15.03
CA THR A 190 5.87 1.32 -15.60
C THR A 190 6.90 0.31 -15.11
N ALA A 191 7.98 0.81 -14.51
CA ALA A 191 8.94 0.03 -13.78
C ALA A 191 8.31 -0.64 -12.55
N GLY A 192 8.87 -1.78 -12.15
CA GLY A 192 8.69 -2.28 -10.79
C GLY A 192 9.71 -1.68 -9.82
N ASP A 193 9.63 -2.06 -8.55
CA ASP A 193 10.63 -1.79 -7.51
C ASP A 193 11.03 -0.30 -7.36
N SER A 194 10.18 0.64 -7.75
CA SER A 194 10.44 2.06 -7.60
C SER A 194 9.99 2.57 -6.23
N ALA A 195 10.60 3.66 -5.76
CA ALA A 195 10.21 4.31 -4.51
C ALA A 195 9.98 5.80 -4.74
N VAL A 196 8.92 6.35 -4.15
CA VAL A 196 8.61 7.79 -4.22
C VAL A 196 8.30 8.29 -2.81
N ARG A 197 9.06 9.29 -2.36
CA ARG A 197 8.81 9.93 -1.06
C ARG A 197 9.21 11.40 -1.00
N GLY A 198 8.59 12.11 -0.06
CA GLY A 198 8.96 13.48 0.27
C GLY A 198 8.49 14.52 -0.75
N LEU A 199 7.47 14.20 -1.55
CA LEU A 199 7.00 15.04 -2.64
C LEU A 199 5.56 15.53 -2.40
N VAL A 200 5.29 16.74 -2.89
CA VAL A 200 3.93 17.24 -3.10
C VAL A 200 3.64 17.13 -4.60
N ILE A 201 2.59 16.42 -5.00
CA ILE A 201 2.24 16.20 -6.42
C ILE A 201 0.79 16.59 -6.64
N ASN A 202 0.58 17.61 -7.47
CA ASN A 202 -0.72 18.27 -7.56
C ASN A 202 -0.93 18.95 -8.93
N ARG A 203 -2.17 19.36 -9.22
CA ARG A 203 -2.58 20.09 -10.44
C ARG A 203 -2.27 19.38 -11.76
N PHE A 204 -2.10 18.06 -11.78
CA PHE A 204 -1.98 17.31 -13.03
C PHE A 204 -3.35 17.16 -13.71
N SER A 205 -3.37 17.17 -15.04
CA SER A 205 -4.62 17.04 -15.81
C SER A 205 -5.18 15.62 -15.82
N HIS A 206 -4.41 14.65 -15.33
CA HIS A 206 -4.82 13.26 -15.08
C HIS A 206 -4.44 12.86 -13.64
N ASP A 207 -3.73 11.75 -13.43
CA ASP A 207 -3.42 11.22 -12.10
C ASP A 207 -2.19 11.88 -11.47
N GLY A 208 -2.13 11.90 -10.15
CA GLY A 208 -0.91 12.32 -9.42
C GLY A 208 0.23 11.33 -9.64
N ILE A 209 0.02 10.06 -9.28
CA ILE A 209 0.97 8.96 -9.51
C ILE A 209 0.22 7.81 -10.19
N TRP A 210 0.73 7.34 -11.33
CA TRP A 210 0.19 6.20 -12.06
C TRP A 210 1.21 5.05 -12.07
N LEU A 211 0.86 3.94 -11.42
CA LEU A 211 1.60 2.69 -11.40
C LEU A 211 0.96 1.71 -12.38
N GLN A 212 1.71 1.26 -13.39
CA GLN A 212 1.19 0.40 -14.45
C GLN A 212 2.14 -0.76 -14.75
N SER A 213 1.62 -1.98 -14.87
CA SER A 213 2.38 -3.20 -15.20
C SER A 213 3.43 -3.62 -14.15
N GLY A 214 4.45 -2.81 -13.89
CA GLY A 214 5.51 -3.11 -12.92
C GLY A 214 5.02 -3.03 -11.48
N GLY A 215 5.35 -4.03 -10.66
CA GLY A 215 4.95 -4.16 -9.26
C GLY A 215 6.07 -3.87 -8.25
N GLY A 216 5.76 -3.98 -6.95
CA GLY A 216 6.76 -3.81 -5.89
C GLY A 216 7.16 -2.35 -5.62
N ASN A 217 6.36 -1.38 -6.09
CA ASN A 217 6.65 0.03 -5.85
C ASN A 217 6.28 0.46 -4.43
N VAL A 218 6.99 1.45 -3.89
CA VAL A 218 6.78 1.98 -2.53
C VAL A 218 6.51 3.48 -2.59
N ILE A 219 5.31 3.89 -2.17
CA ILE A 219 4.90 5.30 -2.16
C ILE A 219 4.62 5.71 -0.72
N GLN A 220 5.43 6.62 -0.17
CA GLN A 220 5.41 6.97 1.26
C GLN A 220 5.71 8.44 1.48
N CYS A 221 5.16 9.06 2.53
CA CYS A 221 5.48 10.45 2.87
C CYS A 221 5.28 11.44 1.70
N ASN A 222 4.15 11.32 0.99
CA ASN A 222 3.81 12.27 -0.08
C ASN A 222 2.48 12.98 0.21
N PHE A 223 2.34 14.20 -0.29
CA PHE A 223 1.07 14.91 -0.37
C PHE A 223 0.60 14.91 -1.82
N ILE A 224 -0.54 14.28 -2.08
CA ILE A 224 -1.09 14.08 -3.43
C ILE A 224 -2.43 14.80 -3.53
N GLY A 225 -2.48 15.85 -4.34
CA GLY A 225 -3.67 16.67 -4.57
C GLY A 225 -3.87 17.86 -3.61
N THR A 226 -2.91 18.14 -2.73
CA THR A 226 -2.95 19.28 -1.80
C THR A 226 -1.78 20.24 -2.01
N ASP A 227 -1.83 21.38 -1.32
CA ASP A 227 -0.68 22.27 -1.19
C ASP A 227 0.43 21.69 -0.31
N VAL A 228 1.57 22.38 -0.26
CA VAL A 228 2.75 21.99 0.55
C VAL A 228 2.50 21.92 2.06
N THR A 229 1.38 22.49 2.53
CA THR A 229 0.97 22.43 3.95
C THR A 229 -0.01 21.28 4.22
N GLY A 230 -0.58 20.70 3.17
CA GLY A 230 -1.62 19.68 3.24
C GLY A 230 -2.95 20.19 3.81
N ALA A 231 -3.18 21.51 3.77
CA ALA A 231 -4.38 22.16 4.30
C ALA A 231 -5.31 22.72 3.21
N SER A 232 -4.84 22.83 1.96
CA SER A 232 -5.64 23.32 0.83
C SER A 232 -5.67 22.34 -0.32
N ALA A 233 -6.83 22.16 -0.96
CA ALA A 233 -6.97 21.37 -2.17
C ALA A 233 -6.29 22.07 -3.36
N LEU A 234 -5.41 21.33 -4.05
CA LEU A 234 -4.80 21.70 -5.32
C LEU A 234 -4.82 20.48 -6.26
N GLY A 235 -5.95 19.79 -6.27
CA GLY A 235 -6.15 18.44 -6.82
C GLY A 235 -5.56 18.16 -8.18
N ASN A 236 -5.23 16.90 -8.40
CA ASN A 236 -5.13 16.37 -9.75
C ASN A 236 -6.56 16.19 -10.33
N ASN A 237 -6.71 16.28 -11.65
CA ASN A 237 -8.01 16.27 -12.32
C ASN A 237 -8.63 14.86 -12.47
N ASP A 238 -7.90 13.81 -12.10
CA ASP A 238 -8.44 12.46 -11.96
C ASP A 238 -8.04 11.86 -10.59
N THR A 239 -7.35 10.72 -10.56
CA THR A 239 -7.08 9.98 -9.34
C THR A 239 -5.79 10.47 -8.68
N GLY A 240 -5.73 10.48 -7.34
CA GLY A 240 -4.49 10.79 -6.63
C GLY A 240 -3.38 9.77 -6.96
N ILE A 241 -3.62 8.51 -6.62
CA ILE A 241 -2.73 7.37 -6.95
C ILE A 241 -3.52 6.29 -7.68
N TYR A 242 -3.12 5.96 -8.92
CA TYR A 242 -3.77 4.93 -9.72
C TYR A 242 -2.86 3.71 -9.94
N ILE A 243 -3.33 2.52 -9.58
CA ILE A 243 -2.63 1.24 -9.76
C ILE A 243 -3.40 0.42 -10.78
N ARG A 244 -2.75 0.01 -11.89
CA ARG A 244 -3.44 -0.67 -12.98
C ARG A 244 -2.61 -1.72 -13.73
N ALA A 245 -3.31 -2.48 -14.57
CA ALA A 245 -2.77 -3.28 -15.66
C ALA A 245 -1.78 -4.35 -15.20
N GLY A 246 -2.10 -5.05 -14.12
CA GLY A 246 -1.26 -6.12 -13.59
C GLY A 246 -0.12 -5.65 -12.68
N SER A 247 -0.11 -4.38 -12.26
CA SER A 247 0.83 -3.91 -11.23
C SER A 247 0.46 -4.52 -9.87
N GLN A 248 1.40 -5.26 -9.28
CA GLN A 248 1.18 -6.06 -8.07
C GLN A 248 2.12 -5.64 -6.93
N GLN A 249 1.81 -6.06 -5.70
CA GLN A 249 2.74 -5.96 -4.56
C GLN A 249 3.24 -4.54 -4.26
N ASN A 250 2.49 -3.51 -4.65
CA ASN A 250 2.84 -2.14 -4.32
C ASN A 250 2.49 -1.85 -2.85
N LEU A 251 3.33 -1.07 -2.17
CA LEU A 251 3.09 -0.58 -0.82
C LEU A 251 2.82 0.92 -0.86
N ILE A 252 1.60 1.32 -0.49
CA ILE A 252 1.21 2.72 -0.35
C ILE A 252 1.07 3.00 1.15
N GLY A 253 1.99 3.79 1.69
CA GLY A 253 2.09 4.14 3.11
C GLY A 253 2.90 3.12 3.93
N SER A 254 2.56 2.93 5.21
CA SER A 254 3.30 2.07 6.14
C SER A 254 2.43 1.61 7.30
N SER A 255 2.64 0.38 7.76
CA SER A 255 2.01 -0.15 8.98
C SER A 255 2.81 0.13 10.25
N ILE A 256 4.04 0.65 10.12
CA ILE A 256 5.01 0.73 11.21
C ILE A 256 5.20 2.18 11.67
N ARG A 257 5.30 3.14 10.74
CA ARG A 257 5.68 4.52 11.07
C ARG A 257 4.67 5.53 10.56
N ILE A 258 4.25 6.39 11.49
CA ILE A 258 3.43 7.58 11.23
C ILE A 258 4.11 8.58 10.28
N SER A 259 5.45 8.53 10.18
CA SER A 259 6.21 9.31 9.22
C SER A 259 5.91 8.93 7.77
N ASP A 260 5.65 7.66 7.50
CA ASP A 260 5.66 7.17 6.12
C ASP A 260 4.28 7.29 5.44
N ARG A 261 3.31 7.92 6.10
CA ARG A 261 1.94 8.10 5.61
C ARG A 261 1.91 9.00 4.37
N ASN A 262 1.00 8.72 3.45
CA ASN A 262 0.64 9.68 2.41
C ASN A 262 -0.63 10.45 2.81
N LEU A 263 -0.71 11.73 2.43
CA LEU A 263 -1.95 12.50 2.37
C LEU A 263 -2.47 12.48 0.93
N ILE A 264 -3.66 11.95 0.70
CA ILE A 264 -4.24 11.76 -0.63
C ILE A 264 -5.64 12.41 -0.66
N SER A 265 -5.66 13.70 -1.00
CA SER A 265 -6.83 14.54 -0.75
C SER A 265 -7.00 15.59 -1.85
N GLY A 266 -8.23 16.07 -2.04
CA GLY A 266 -8.53 17.15 -2.97
C GLY A 266 -8.48 16.79 -4.45
N ASN A 267 -8.30 15.52 -4.82
CA ASN A 267 -8.29 15.07 -6.23
C ASN A 267 -9.71 15.05 -6.78
N ALA A 268 -9.90 15.32 -8.07
CA ALA A 268 -11.23 15.40 -8.68
C ALA A 268 -11.90 14.02 -8.84
N GLY A 269 -11.11 12.95 -8.98
CA GLY A 269 -11.55 11.57 -9.03
C GLY A 269 -11.46 10.87 -7.67
N ALA A 270 -11.03 9.61 -7.68
CA ALA A 270 -10.77 8.87 -6.45
C ALA A 270 -9.48 9.37 -5.76
N GLY A 271 -9.39 9.21 -4.44
CA GLY A 271 -8.10 9.37 -3.77
C GLY A 271 -7.10 8.34 -4.29
N LEU A 272 -7.47 7.07 -4.22
CA LEU A 272 -6.68 5.95 -4.71
C LEU A 272 -7.56 4.99 -5.51
N ALA A 273 -7.07 4.50 -6.65
CA ALA A 273 -7.79 3.50 -7.44
C ALA A 273 -6.90 2.30 -7.79
N ILE A 274 -7.50 1.11 -7.78
CA ILE A 274 -6.89 -0.18 -8.13
C ILE A 274 -7.77 -0.84 -9.18
N SER A 275 -7.28 -0.98 -10.41
CA SER A 275 -8.11 -1.44 -11.54
C SER A 275 -7.41 -2.45 -12.43
N GLY A 276 -8.18 -3.44 -12.88
CA GLY A 276 -7.77 -4.36 -13.92
C GLY A 276 -7.39 -5.74 -13.38
N MET A 277 -7.75 -6.76 -14.14
CA MET A 277 -7.41 -8.15 -13.85
C MET A 277 -5.90 -8.32 -13.65
N GLY A 278 -5.52 -9.01 -12.58
CA GLY A 278 -4.13 -9.25 -12.19
C GLY A 278 -3.48 -8.08 -11.43
N THR A 279 -4.16 -6.95 -11.24
CA THR A 279 -3.72 -5.92 -10.29
C THR A 279 -4.10 -6.36 -8.88
N ASP A 280 -3.19 -7.10 -8.25
CA ASP A 280 -3.42 -7.83 -7.00
C ASP A 280 -2.29 -7.66 -5.97
N HIS A 281 -2.54 -8.12 -4.74
CA HIS A 281 -1.58 -8.09 -3.63
C HIS A 281 -1.01 -6.70 -3.32
N ASN A 282 -1.71 -5.62 -3.68
CA ASN A 282 -1.32 -4.26 -3.32
C ASN A 282 -1.74 -3.97 -1.88
N THR A 283 -0.86 -3.30 -1.13
CA THR A 283 -1.05 -2.99 0.29
C THR A 283 -1.14 -1.49 0.51
N ILE A 284 -2.31 -1.04 0.97
CA ILE A 284 -2.64 0.36 1.21
C ILE A 284 -2.85 0.49 2.72
N VAL A 285 -1.88 1.09 3.42
CA VAL A 285 -1.86 1.16 4.90
C VAL A 285 -1.35 2.50 5.40
N GLY A 286 -1.94 2.99 6.48
CA GLY A 286 -1.50 4.20 7.16
C GLY A 286 -1.74 5.50 6.39
N ASN A 287 -2.52 5.49 5.31
CA ASN A 287 -2.75 6.70 4.51
C ASN A 287 -3.89 7.55 5.07
N TRP A 288 -3.83 8.85 4.83
CA TRP A 288 -4.91 9.78 5.13
C TRP A 288 -5.54 10.24 3.81
N ILE A 289 -6.81 9.96 3.62
CA ILE A 289 -7.51 10.08 2.34
C ILE A 289 -8.76 10.95 2.54
N GLY A 290 -8.83 12.06 1.80
CA GLY A 290 -9.96 13.00 1.81
C GLY A 290 -9.99 14.01 2.97
N THR A 291 -8.96 14.01 3.82
CA THR A 291 -8.82 14.91 4.97
C THR A 291 -7.66 15.90 4.81
N ASP A 292 -7.58 16.90 5.68
CA ASP A 292 -6.37 17.69 5.94
C ASP A 292 -5.32 16.91 6.75
N VAL A 293 -4.13 17.51 6.91
CA VAL A 293 -3.04 16.97 7.77
C VAL A 293 -3.37 16.89 9.26
N GLY A 294 -4.50 17.45 9.71
CA GLY A 294 -5.03 17.28 11.06
C GLY A 294 -5.95 16.06 11.21
N GLY A 295 -6.51 15.53 10.12
CA GLY A 295 -7.39 14.36 10.14
C GLY A 295 -8.83 14.75 10.46
N THR A 296 -9.14 16.06 10.43
CA THR A 296 -10.36 16.62 11.03
C THR A 296 -11.16 17.50 10.08
N LEU A 297 -10.51 18.07 9.05
CA LEU A 297 -11.18 18.95 8.10
C LEU A 297 -11.26 18.29 6.72
N PRO A 298 -12.39 18.47 6.00
CA PRO A 298 -12.57 17.89 4.69
C PRO A 298 -11.66 18.57 3.66
N ILE A 299 -10.87 17.76 2.97
CA ILE A 299 -10.24 18.09 1.69
C ILE A 299 -10.66 16.97 0.73
N SER A 300 -11.95 16.93 0.45
CA SER A 300 -12.64 15.83 -0.20
C SER A 300 -12.02 15.43 -1.54
N ASN A 301 -11.91 14.13 -1.78
CA ASN A 301 -11.78 13.62 -3.14
C ASN A 301 -13.16 13.66 -3.83
N GLY A 302 -13.17 14.05 -5.11
CA GLY A 302 -14.38 14.36 -5.88
C GLY A 302 -15.19 13.14 -6.29
N LEU A 303 -14.68 11.93 -6.04
CA LEU A 303 -15.42 10.67 -6.07
C LEU A 303 -15.17 9.88 -4.76
N TYR A 304 -14.53 8.71 -4.87
CA TYR A 304 -14.33 7.75 -3.79
C TYR A 304 -13.05 8.03 -2.99
N GLY A 305 -12.95 7.52 -1.78
CA GLY A 305 -11.67 7.47 -1.07
C GLY A 305 -10.74 6.48 -1.73
N VAL A 306 -11.18 5.22 -1.80
CA VAL A 306 -10.52 4.10 -2.48
C VAL A 306 -11.50 3.41 -3.43
N LEU A 307 -11.08 3.19 -4.68
CA LEU A 307 -11.82 2.43 -5.69
C LEU A 307 -11.08 1.12 -6.03
N ILE A 308 -11.80 0.00 -6.09
CA ILE A 308 -11.32 -1.27 -6.65
C ILE A 308 -12.27 -1.70 -7.77
N SER A 309 -11.75 -1.90 -8.98
CA SER A 309 -12.59 -2.16 -10.16
C SER A 309 -11.92 -3.09 -11.20
N ASP A 310 -12.68 -3.40 -12.24
CA ASP A 310 -12.27 -4.12 -13.45
C ASP A 310 -11.57 -5.47 -13.15
N GLY A 311 -12.05 -6.19 -12.13
CA GLY A 311 -11.51 -7.50 -11.73
C GLY A 311 -10.23 -7.48 -10.89
N ALA A 312 -9.81 -6.32 -10.35
CA ALA A 312 -8.71 -6.27 -9.37
C ALA A 312 -9.06 -7.04 -8.08
N ALA A 313 -8.14 -7.86 -7.57
CA ALA A 313 -8.41 -8.88 -6.55
C ALA A 313 -7.28 -8.96 -5.50
N HIS A 314 -7.52 -9.60 -4.36
CA HIS A 314 -6.49 -9.87 -3.34
C HIS A 314 -5.69 -8.64 -2.86
N ASN A 315 -6.29 -7.45 -2.87
CA ASN A 315 -5.65 -6.23 -2.35
C ASN A 315 -5.98 -6.04 -0.86
N LEU A 316 -5.06 -5.42 -0.12
CA LEU A 316 -5.20 -5.15 1.31
C LEU A 316 -5.33 -3.65 1.55
N ILE A 317 -6.46 -3.23 2.10
CA ILE A 317 -6.75 -1.86 2.52
C ILE A 317 -6.86 -1.90 4.05
N GLY A 318 -5.85 -1.37 4.73
CA GLY A 318 -5.69 -1.47 6.18
C GLY A 318 -4.92 -2.74 6.58
N GLY A 319 -5.20 -3.31 7.75
CA GLY A 319 -4.44 -4.48 8.22
C GLY A 319 -4.72 -4.90 9.65
N VAL A 320 -4.17 -6.05 10.06
CA VAL A 320 -4.34 -6.59 11.41
C VAL A 320 -3.22 -6.09 12.32
N TYR A 321 -3.56 -5.45 13.43
CA TYR A 321 -2.61 -4.88 14.38
C TYR A 321 -2.81 -5.45 15.80
N PRO A 322 -2.32 -6.67 16.10
CA PRO A 322 -2.44 -7.22 17.44
C PRO A 322 -1.57 -6.45 18.42
N GLY A 323 -2.15 -5.98 19.53
CA GLY A 323 -1.39 -5.55 20.71
C GLY A 323 -0.88 -4.11 20.71
N TYR A 324 -1.35 -3.23 19.84
CA TYR A 324 -1.07 -1.80 19.97
C TYR A 324 -1.97 -1.20 21.06
N GLN A 325 -1.42 -0.97 22.25
CA GLN A 325 -2.14 -0.27 23.30
C GLN A 325 -2.20 1.23 22.99
N TYR A 326 -3.40 1.70 22.68
CA TYR A 326 -3.78 3.10 22.64
C TYR A 326 -3.36 3.81 23.94
N SER A 327 -2.39 4.73 23.87
CA SER A 327 -2.15 5.65 24.98
C SER A 327 -1.56 6.96 24.48
N SER A 328 -2.44 7.90 24.15
CA SER A 328 -2.03 9.30 24.02
C SER A 328 -2.07 10.00 25.37
N PRO A 329 -0.99 10.67 25.81
CA PRO A 329 -1.02 11.59 26.94
C PRO A 329 -1.88 12.84 26.70
N SER A 330 -2.39 13.07 25.48
CA SER A 330 -3.04 14.33 25.06
C SER A 330 -4.52 14.25 24.68
N GLY A 331 -5.20 13.11 24.84
CA GLY A 331 -6.66 13.04 24.68
C GLY A 331 -7.19 13.11 23.23
N SER A 332 -6.32 13.07 22.23
CA SER A 332 -6.66 12.74 20.85
C SER A 332 -6.65 11.22 20.68
N VAL A 333 -7.64 10.66 19.98
CA VAL A 333 -7.67 9.23 19.63
C VAL A 333 -6.44 8.90 18.79
N GLU A 334 -5.48 8.16 19.34
CA GLU A 334 -4.28 7.75 18.61
C GLU A 334 -4.63 6.59 17.67
N ILE A 335 -4.85 6.92 16.40
CA ILE A 335 -5.12 5.92 15.35
C ILE A 335 -3.85 5.11 15.09
N HIS A 336 -3.98 3.78 15.04
CA HIS A 336 -2.86 2.87 14.76
C HIS A 336 -2.05 3.36 13.54
N PRO A 337 -0.70 3.36 13.56
CA PRO A 337 0.11 3.87 12.43
C PRO A 337 -0.27 3.29 11.07
N GLY A 338 -0.70 2.02 11.03
CA GLY A 338 -1.14 1.34 9.82
C GLY A 338 -2.62 1.51 9.43
N ALA A 339 -3.49 2.03 10.30
CA ALA A 339 -4.88 2.27 9.90
C ALA A 339 -4.94 3.42 8.89
N ASN A 340 -5.63 3.20 7.76
CA ASN A 340 -5.96 4.32 6.88
C ASN A 340 -7.08 5.14 7.52
N ILE A 341 -7.03 6.45 7.36
CA ILE A 341 -8.19 7.35 7.55
C ILE A 341 -8.76 7.61 6.17
N ILE A 342 -10.03 7.26 5.97
CA ILE A 342 -10.74 7.39 4.70
C ILE A 342 -12.04 8.14 5.00
N ALA A 343 -12.00 9.45 4.82
CA ALA A 343 -13.09 10.32 5.24
C ALA A 343 -13.38 11.43 4.24
N PHE A 344 -14.59 11.96 4.31
CA PHE A 344 -15.02 13.14 3.54
C PHE A 344 -14.94 12.96 2.03
N SER A 345 -14.88 11.74 1.52
CA SER A 345 -15.04 11.49 0.09
C SER A 345 -16.46 11.90 -0.31
N THR A 346 -16.64 12.47 -1.49
CA THR A 346 -17.98 12.91 -1.93
C THR A 346 -18.90 11.73 -2.28
N TRP A 347 -18.31 10.57 -2.56
CA TRP A 347 -18.98 9.28 -2.74
C TRP A 347 -18.65 8.33 -1.58
N GLN A 348 -18.51 7.03 -1.86
CA GLN A 348 -18.14 6.03 -0.86
C GLN A 348 -16.71 6.24 -0.31
N GLY A 349 -16.49 5.78 0.92
CA GLY A 349 -15.13 5.69 1.48
C GLY A 349 -14.28 4.71 0.67
N VAL A 350 -14.70 3.44 0.63
CA VAL A 350 -14.12 2.35 -0.14
C VAL A 350 -15.21 1.73 -1.00
N TRP A 351 -15.03 1.71 -2.31
CA TRP A 351 -15.96 1.05 -3.23
C TRP A 351 -15.25 -0.06 -4.00
N ILE A 352 -15.78 -1.28 -3.88
CA ILE A 352 -15.36 -2.43 -4.68
C ILE A 352 -16.47 -2.65 -5.71
N ALA A 353 -16.35 -1.99 -6.86
CA ALA A 353 -17.43 -1.90 -7.85
C ALA A 353 -17.66 -3.24 -8.57
N ASP A 354 -16.64 -3.69 -9.30
CA ASP A 354 -16.58 -4.93 -10.05
C ASP A 354 -15.19 -5.58 -9.91
N GLY A 355 -14.53 -5.32 -8.78
CA GLY A 355 -13.32 -6.02 -8.37
C GLY A 355 -13.57 -7.53 -8.21
N GLY A 356 -12.51 -8.31 -8.24
CA GLY A 356 -12.56 -9.73 -7.92
C GLY A 356 -12.74 -9.99 -6.42
N ALA A 357 -12.65 -11.26 -6.04
CA ALA A 357 -12.67 -11.70 -4.65
C ALA A 357 -11.35 -11.41 -3.91
N GLY A 358 -11.37 -11.55 -2.59
CA GLY A 358 -10.19 -11.49 -1.75
C GLY A 358 -9.69 -10.08 -1.41
N ASN A 359 -10.42 -9.02 -1.78
CA ASN A 359 -10.06 -7.67 -1.40
C ASN A 359 -10.39 -7.44 0.08
N THR A 360 -9.34 -7.33 0.89
CA THR A 360 -9.43 -7.23 2.36
C THR A 360 -9.53 -5.77 2.80
N VAL A 361 -10.58 -5.41 3.53
CA VAL A 361 -10.78 -4.04 4.05
C VAL A 361 -10.93 -4.10 5.56
N ARG A 362 -9.83 -3.97 6.30
CA ARG A 362 -9.82 -4.25 7.75
C ARG A 362 -9.09 -3.18 8.54
N ARG A 363 -9.64 -2.84 9.72
CA ARG A 363 -9.07 -1.88 10.69
C ARG A 363 -8.71 -0.52 10.08
N ASN A 364 -9.56 -0.04 9.18
CA ASN A 364 -9.51 1.35 8.71
C ASN A 364 -10.40 2.22 9.60
N VAL A 365 -10.15 3.52 9.57
CA VAL A 365 -11.03 4.58 10.08
C VAL A 365 -11.78 5.12 8.88
N ILE A 366 -13.05 4.75 8.72
CA ILE A 366 -13.87 5.10 7.56
C ILE A 366 -15.14 5.80 8.04
N HIS A 367 -15.24 7.10 7.80
CA HIS A 367 -16.37 7.90 8.30
C HIS A 367 -16.63 9.17 7.47
N SER A 368 -17.79 9.77 7.67
CA SER A 368 -18.17 11.06 7.09
C SER A 368 -18.01 11.12 5.57
N ASN A 369 -18.22 10.00 4.87
CA ASN A 369 -18.23 9.98 3.41
C ASN A 369 -19.64 10.33 2.90
N GLY A 370 -19.76 10.73 1.63
CA GLY A 370 -21.05 11.14 1.07
C GLY A 370 -22.06 9.99 0.89
N TYR A 371 -21.55 8.76 0.86
CA TYR A 371 -22.30 7.50 0.75
C TYR A 371 -21.70 6.49 1.75
N LEU A 372 -22.02 5.20 1.57
CA LEU A 372 -21.48 4.12 2.40
C LEU A 372 -19.94 4.20 2.50
N GLY A 373 -19.41 3.98 3.69
CA GLY A 373 -17.99 3.87 3.96
C GLY A 373 -17.34 2.65 3.29
N LEU A 374 -18.04 1.52 3.21
CA LEU A 374 -17.62 0.36 2.41
C LEU A 374 -18.83 -0.18 1.65
N ASP A 375 -18.69 -0.30 0.33
CA ASP A 375 -19.75 -0.70 -0.60
C ASP A 375 -19.21 -1.77 -1.57
N LEU A 376 -20.00 -2.81 -1.81
CA LEU A 376 -19.68 -3.94 -2.69
C LEU A 376 -20.68 -4.00 -3.85
N GLY A 377 -20.20 -3.93 -5.08
CA GLY A 377 -21.06 -4.06 -6.24
C GLY A 377 -21.81 -2.76 -6.59
N PRO A 378 -23.07 -2.85 -7.06
CA PRO A 378 -23.90 -1.68 -7.32
C PRO A 378 -24.12 -0.86 -6.05
N SER A 379 -24.09 0.46 -6.15
CA SER A 379 -24.20 1.33 -4.97
C SER A 379 -25.43 1.04 -4.10
N GLY A 380 -25.18 0.84 -2.81
CA GLY A 380 -26.18 0.57 -1.79
C GLY A 380 -25.90 -0.72 -1.03
N VAL A 381 -26.61 -0.91 0.08
CA VAL A 381 -26.38 -2.08 0.95
C VAL A 381 -26.88 -3.35 0.26
N MET A 382 -25.99 -4.32 0.11
CA MET A 382 -26.30 -5.65 -0.41
C MET A 382 -26.99 -6.49 0.68
N PRO A 383 -28.16 -7.08 0.43
CA PRO A 383 -28.83 -7.91 1.43
C PRO A 383 -28.09 -9.22 1.70
N ASN A 384 -28.06 -9.65 2.96
CA ASN A 384 -27.57 -10.98 3.29
C ASN A 384 -28.45 -12.08 2.64
N ASP A 385 -27.82 -13.11 2.05
CA ASP A 385 -28.48 -14.29 1.46
C ASP A 385 -28.12 -15.61 2.19
N PRO A 386 -28.95 -16.67 2.12
CA PRO A 386 -28.62 -17.94 2.75
C PRO A 386 -27.40 -18.65 2.14
N GLY A 387 -26.29 -18.67 2.88
CA GLY A 387 -25.10 -19.45 2.57
C GLY A 387 -24.07 -18.74 1.68
N ASP A 388 -24.24 -17.43 1.44
CA ASP A 388 -23.31 -16.59 0.64
C ASP A 388 -23.08 -17.16 -0.76
N THR A 389 -24.16 -17.28 -1.52
CA THR A 389 -24.13 -17.93 -2.84
C THR A 389 -23.90 -16.96 -4.00
N ASP A 390 -23.79 -15.68 -3.70
CA ASP A 390 -23.66 -14.61 -4.68
C ASP A 390 -22.26 -14.57 -5.33
N GLU A 391 -22.20 -13.94 -6.51
CA GLU A 391 -20.97 -13.69 -7.26
C GLU A 391 -20.79 -12.18 -7.44
N GLY A 392 -19.53 -11.73 -7.49
CA GLY A 392 -19.19 -10.33 -7.74
C GLY A 392 -18.04 -9.84 -6.88
N ALA A 393 -18.03 -8.52 -6.61
CA ALA A 393 -17.07 -7.88 -5.72
C ALA A 393 -17.04 -8.58 -4.36
N ASN A 394 -15.89 -9.17 -3.99
CA ASN A 394 -15.77 -9.95 -2.75
C ASN A 394 -16.84 -11.06 -2.60
N ASN A 395 -17.33 -11.61 -3.71
CA ASN A 395 -18.46 -12.55 -3.74
C ASN A 395 -19.72 -12.02 -3.02
N LEU A 396 -19.85 -10.70 -2.88
CA LEU A 396 -20.89 -10.02 -2.11
C LEU A 396 -21.03 -10.54 -0.67
N GLN A 397 -19.90 -10.94 -0.06
CA GLN A 397 -19.79 -11.48 1.29
C GLN A 397 -20.78 -10.85 2.30
N ASN A 398 -21.57 -11.71 2.94
CA ASN A 398 -22.54 -11.31 3.94
C ASN A 398 -21.87 -10.67 5.16
N TYR A 399 -22.52 -9.62 5.70
CA TYR A 399 -22.09 -8.92 6.90
C TYR A 399 -22.69 -9.50 8.19
N PRO A 400 -22.06 -9.29 9.35
CA PRO A 400 -22.61 -9.71 10.64
C PRO A 400 -23.94 -9.02 10.96
N GLU A 401 -24.87 -9.73 11.57
CA GLU A 401 -26.11 -9.15 12.11
C GLU A 401 -25.99 -8.98 13.62
N ILE A 402 -25.77 -7.74 14.08
CA ILE A 402 -25.68 -7.42 15.49
C ILE A 402 -27.09 -7.40 16.11
N SER A 403 -27.27 -8.16 17.18
CA SER A 403 -28.54 -8.30 17.91
C SER A 403 -28.54 -7.58 19.26
N SER A 404 -27.37 -7.42 19.89
CA SER A 404 -27.23 -6.73 21.17
C SER A 404 -25.84 -6.15 21.35
N VAL A 405 -25.78 -4.90 21.80
CA VAL A 405 -24.55 -4.22 22.24
C VAL A 405 -24.74 -3.80 23.69
N LEU A 406 -23.84 -4.26 24.54
CA LEU A 406 -23.68 -3.79 25.92
C LEU A 406 -22.34 -3.05 26.01
N PRO A 407 -22.11 -2.23 27.06
CA PRO A 407 -20.87 -1.47 27.18
C PRO A 407 -19.60 -2.32 27.03
N THR A 408 -19.60 -3.58 27.46
CA THR A 408 -18.41 -4.45 27.39
C THR A 408 -18.55 -5.58 26.39
N SER A 409 -19.69 -5.78 25.73
CA SER A 409 -19.92 -7.00 24.95
C SER A 409 -20.80 -6.76 23.72
N VAL A 410 -20.60 -7.56 22.69
CA VAL A 410 -21.43 -7.59 21.49
C VAL A 410 -21.88 -9.01 21.18
N GLN A 411 -23.14 -9.16 20.76
CA GLN A 411 -23.74 -10.41 20.35
C GLN A 411 -24.45 -10.25 19.01
N GLY A 412 -24.48 -11.34 18.24
CA GLY A 412 -25.09 -11.35 16.92
C GLY A 412 -25.01 -12.70 16.23
N THR A 413 -25.33 -12.70 14.94
CA THR A 413 -25.27 -13.86 14.07
C THR A 413 -24.55 -13.54 12.77
N LEU A 414 -24.02 -14.57 12.12
CA LEU A 414 -23.53 -14.50 10.75
C LEU A 414 -24.16 -15.67 9.98
N ASN A 415 -24.73 -15.38 8.82
CA ASN A 415 -25.06 -16.39 7.82
C ASN A 415 -24.15 -16.17 6.62
N SER A 416 -23.29 -17.14 6.29
CA SER A 416 -22.36 -17.04 5.17
C SER A 416 -21.93 -18.46 4.73
N ILE A 417 -20.81 -18.59 4.00
CA ILE A 417 -20.30 -19.86 3.45
C ILE A 417 -20.25 -20.94 4.55
N PRO A 418 -20.86 -22.13 4.36
CA PRO A 418 -20.87 -23.20 5.36
C PRO A 418 -19.49 -23.69 5.81
N ASN A 419 -19.38 -24.10 7.08
CA ASN A 419 -18.15 -24.65 7.70
C ASN A 419 -16.90 -23.76 7.53
N THR A 420 -17.09 -22.45 7.43
CA THR A 420 -16.04 -21.48 7.15
C THR A 420 -15.82 -20.58 8.35
N THR A 421 -14.55 -20.27 8.64
CA THR A 421 -14.18 -19.38 9.74
C THR A 421 -13.92 -17.98 9.20
N PHE A 422 -14.65 -17.01 9.73
CA PHE A 422 -14.55 -15.60 9.39
C PHE A 422 -13.89 -14.83 10.51
N VAL A 423 -13.23 -13.73 10.15
CA VAL A 423 -12.77 -12.74 11.12
C VAL A 423 -13.77 -11.60 11.15
N LEU A 424 -14.21 -11.20 12.34
CA LEU A 424 -15.06 -10.03 12.52
C LEU A 424 -14.21 -8.84 13.00
N ASP A 425 -14.41 -7.68 12.38
CA ASP A 425 -13.93 -6.41 12.93
C ASP A 425 -15.11 -5.58 13.39
N PHE A 426 -15.02 -5.03 14.60
CA PHE A 426 -16.03 -4.16 15.19
C PHE A 426 -15.54 -2.73 15.19
N TYR A 427 -16.48 -1.81 14.99
CA TYR A 427 -16.20 -0.38 14.96
C TYR A 427 -17.23 0.35 15.80
N ARG A 428 -16.78 1.41 16.46
CA ARG A 428 -17.62 2.37 17.17
C ARG A 428 -17.76 3.62 16.30
N GLN A 429 -18.92 4.24 16.39
CA GLN A 429 -19.20 5.57 15.86
C GLN A 429 -20.07 6.36 16.84
N GLU A 430 -19.89 7.68 16.87
CA GLU A 430 -20.74 8.54 17.70
C GLU A 430 -22.15 8.69 17.12
N ILE A 431 -22.25 8.75 15.80
CA ILE A 431 -23.49 8.95 15.05
C ILE A 431 -23.61 7.81 14.05
N CYS A 432 -24.79 7.19 14.00
CA CYS A 432 -25.10 6.24 12.94
C CYS A 432 -25.31 6.99 11.62
N ASP A 433 -24.70 6.51 10.55
CA ASP A 433 -24.89 7.05 9.20
C ASP A 433 -26.38 7.04 8.79
N SER A 434 -26.72 7.96 7.89
CA SER A 434 -28.08 8.15 7.39
C SER A 434 -28.69 6.92 6.70
N SER A 435 -27.87 6.03 6.15
CA SER A 435 -28.32 4.74 5.60
C SER A 435 -28.71 3.73 6.69
N HIS A 436 -28.30 3.97 7.93
CA HIS A 436 -28.25 3.04 9.06
C HIS A 436 -27.22 1.91 8.95
N TYR A 437 -26.41 1.93 7.89
CA TYR A 437 -25.31 1.01 7.64
C TYR A 437 -24.03 1.83 7.47
N GLY A 438 -22.88 1.18 7.30
CA GLY A 438 -21.93 1.74 6.36
C GLY A 438 -20.75 2.54 6.89
N GLU A 439 -20.52 2.75 8.19
CA GLU A 439 -19.29 3.43 8.63
C GLU A 439 -18.57 2.69 9.76
N GLY A 440 -17.25 2.84 9.80
CA GLY A 440 -16.36 2.26 10.80
C GLY A 440 -15.36 3.30 11.27
N GLU A 441 -15.79 4.21 12.15
CA GLU A 441 -15.00 5.37 12.58
C GLU A 441 -13.85 4.96 13.52
N ILE A 442 -14.14 4.23 14.60
CA ILE A 442 -13.13 3.83 15.59
C ILE A 442 -13.06 2.32 15.68
N PRO A 443 -11.97 1.67 15.19
CA PRO A 443 -11.78 0.23 15.35
C PRO A 443 -11.77 -0.17 16.82
N LEU A 444 -12.49 -1.24 17.15
CA LEU A 444 -12.60 -1.80 18.49
C LEU A 444 -11.79 -3.09 18.61
N ASP A 445 -11.15 -3.26 19.77
CA ASP A 445 -10.49 -4.51 20.12
C ASP A 445 -11.36 -5.35 21.05
N THR A 446 -11.40 -6.64 20.75
CA THR A 446 -12.00 -7.68 21.60
C THR A 446 -10.93 -8.35 22.44
N THR A 447 -11.32 -8.93 23.57
CA THR A 447 -10.42 -9.64 24.50
C THR A 447 -9.73 -10.87 23.86
N THR A 448 -10.30 -11.39 22.78
CA THR A 448 -9.74 -12.42 21.91
C THR A 448 -9.88 -12.00 20.46
N THR A 449 -9.11 -12.56 19.52
CA THR A 449 -9.42 -12.42 18.09
C THR A 449 -10.85 -12.85 17.82
N ALA A 450 -11.64 -12.00 17.18
CA ALA A 450 -13.04 -12.26 16.90
C ALA A 450 -13.20 -13.21 15.70
N LEU A 451 -13.07 -14.51 15.96
CA LEU A 451 -13.26 -15.57 14.96
C LEU A 451 -14.63 -16.23 15.14
N VAL A 452 -15.36 -16.40 14.04
CA VAL A 452 -16.67 -17.06 14.02
C VAL A 452 -16.68 -18.15 12.95
N THR A 453 -17.12 -19.36 13.30
CA THR A 453 -17.21 -20.49 12.35
C THR A 453 -18.66 -20.84 12.10
N THR A 454 -19.08 -20.81 10.83
CA THR A 454 -20.43 -21.21 10.40
C THR A 454 -20.62 -22.72 10.47
N ASP A 455 -21.86 -23.15 10.74
CA ASP A 455 -22.25 -24.55 10.73
C ASP A 455 -22.43 -25.09 9.29
N VAL A 456 -22.94 -26.32 9.19
CA VAL A 456 -23.17 -26.99 7.89
C VAL A 456 -24.21 -26.28 7.02
N ASN A 457 -25.02 -25.40 7.61
CA ASN A 457 -26.05 -24.61 6.95
C ASN A 457 -25.64 -23.14 6.79
N GLY A 458 -24.37 -22.80 7.06
CA GLY A 458 -23.88 -21.43 6.95
C GLY A 458 -24.15 -20.54 8.16
N ASN A 459 -24.76 -21.03 9.24
CA ASN A 459 -25.16 -20.20 10.38
C ASN A 459 -24.12 -20.22 11.50
N ALA A 460 -23.88 -19.06 12.11
CA ALA A 460 -23.15 -18.94 13.36
C ALA A 460 -23.80 -17.89 14.28
N ALA A 461 -23.75 -18.13 15.59
CA ALA A 461 -23.95 -17.10 16.59
C ALA A 461 -22.59 -16.71 17.19
N PHE A 462 -22.41 -15.44 17.53
CA PHE A 462 -21.20 -14.94 18.16
C PHE A 462 -21.48 -14.10 19.40
N SER A 463 -20.51 -14.09 20.31
CA SER A 463 -20.50 -13.25 21.50
C SER A 463 -19.05 -12.91 21.83
N PHE A 464 -18.72 -11.62 21.85
CA PHE A 464 -17.37 -11.14 22.18
C PHE A 464 -17.42 -10.06 23.25
N GLU A 465 -16.36 -10.01 24.07
CA GLU A 465 -16.13 -8.93 25.04
C GLU A 465 -15.10 -7.96 24.48
N PHE A 466 -15.38 -6.66 24.58
CA PHE A 466 -14.45 -5.58 24.25
C PHE A 466 -13.38 -5.42 25.32
N THR A 467 -12.18 -5.00 24.92
CA THR A 467 -11.08 -4.67 25.86
C THR A 467 -11.34 -3.38 26.63
N THR A 468 -12.18 -2.49 26.08
CA THR A 468 -12.57 -1.22 26.69
C THR A 468 -14.08 -1.01 26.55
N PRO A 469 -14.75 -0.39 27.55
CA PRO A 469 -16.16 -0.10 27.42
C PRO A 469 -16.48 0.84 26.26
N VAL A 470 -17.51 0.51 25.49
CA VAL A 470 -17.99 1.29 24.34
C VAL A 470 -19.27 2.07 24.66
N SER A 471 -19.50 3.13 23.90
CA SER A 471 -20.72 3.94 23.86
C SER A 471 -20.93 4.44 22.42
N GLY A 472 -22.10 5.01 22.14
CA GLY A 472 -22.48 5.30 20.75
C GLY A 472 -23.08 4.07 20.09
N PHE A 473 -22.84 3.90 18.79
CA PHE A 473 -23.29 2.76 18.01
C PHE A 473 -22.12 1.83 17.70
N VAL A 474 -22.44 0.58 17.37
CA VAL A 474 -21.47 -0.40 16.85
C VAL A 474 -21.90 -0.94 15.50
N THR A 475 -20.94 -1.04 14.58
CA THR A 475 -21.02 -1.79 13.32
C THR A 475 -19.94 -2.85 13.26
N ALA A 476 -20.08 -3.78 12.32
CA ALA A 476 -19.09 -4.82 12.10
C ALA A 476 -18.94 -5.18 10.62
N THR A 477 -17.79 -5.72 10.25
CA THR A 477 -17.57 -6.41 8.98
C THR A 477 -17.19 -7.87 9.23
N ALA A 478 -17.39 -8.73 8.24
CA ALA A 478 -16.90 -10.10 8.21
C ALA A 478 -15.89 -10.25 7.07
N THR A 479 -14.75 -10.88 7.35
CA THR A 479 -13.75 -11.22 6.34
C THR A 479 -13.58 -12.73 6.24
N ALA A 480 -13.78 -13.26 5.05
CA ALA A 480 -13.61 -14.68 4.70
C ALA A 480 -12.11 -15.07 4.59
N PRO A 481 -11.77 -16.37 4.62
CA PRO A 481 -10.37 -16.83 4.53
C PRO A 481 -9.63 -16.43 3.25
N ASP A 482 -10.36 -16.19 2.15
CA ASP A 482 -9.78 -15.71 0.88
C ASP A 482 -9.45 -14.20 0.89
N GLY A 483 -9.85 -13.49 1.96
CA GLY A 483 -9.69 -12.04 2.13
C GLY A 483 -10.93 -11.23 1.79
N SER A 484 -12.01 -11.83 1.28
CA SER A 484 -13.23 -11.12 0.90
C SER A 484 -13.88 -10.51 2.13
N THR A 485 -13.97 -9.18 2.19
CA THR A 485 -14.59 -8.45 3.30
C THR A 485 -15.97 -7.93 2.91
N SER A 486 -16.95 -8.14 3.79
CA SER A 486 -18.32 -7.64 3.67
C SER A 486 -18.39 -6.11 3.77
N GLU A 487 -19.52 -5.54 3.36
CA GLU A 487 -19.93 -4.20 3.81
C GLU A 487 -20.07 -4.13 5.34
N PHE A 488 -20.26 -2.92 5.88
CA PHE A 488 -20.57 -2.75 7.29
C PHE A 488 -22.01 -3.19 7.60
N SER A 489 -22.19 -3.87 8.74
CA SER A 489 -23.50 -4.19 9.28
C SER A 489 -24.34 -2.95 9.58
N ALA A 490 -25.63 -3.16 9.85
CA ALA A 490 -26.47 -2.12 10.44
C ALA A 490 -25.92 -1.67 11.80
N CYS A 491 -26.05 -0.39 12.11
CA CYS A 491 -25.64 0.18 13.40
C CYS A 491 -26.57 -0.28 14.53
N ARG A 492 -26.01 -0.55 15.72
CA ARG A 492 -26.74 -1.01 16.91
C ARG A 492 -26.35 -0.30 18.18
#